data_AF-Q8P3T0-F1
#
_entry.id   AF-Q8P3T0-F1
#
_cell.length_a   1.000
_cell.length_b   1.000
_cell.length_c   1.000
_cell.angle_alpha   90.00
_cell.angle_beta   90.00
_cell.angle_gamma   90.00
#
_symmetry.space_group_name_H-M   'P 1'
#
loop_
_entity.id
_entity.type
_entity.pdbx_description
1 polymer ?
#
loop_
_entity_poly.entity_id
_entity_poly.type
_entity_poly.pdbx_seq_one_letter_code
_entity_poly.pdbx_strand_id
1 'polypeptide(L)'
;MVWHEGQMRAEAGQTAQAIALFEKSYTPAAEDLAGWNPYVDATIAFLKRDRTGLDAARARIAAVPYPNDKNMPPLQDGYMVFPAQKGRPEMKVRWPPNLDVVDGLIKCYDESYSVAYGAQRCRTSTSTLSK
;
A
#
# COMPACT_ATOMS: atom_id res chain seq x y z
N MET A 1 5.19 -9.80 -13.33
CA MET A 1 4.75 -11.04 -12.64
C MET A 1 5.53 -11.34 -11.35
N VAL A 2 6.57 -10.58 -10.97
CA VAL A 2 7.41 -10.86 -9.78
C VAL A 2 6.77 -10.47 -8.44
N TRP A 3 5.94 -9.42 -8.41
CA TRP A 3 5.33 -8.92 -7.18
C TRP A 3 4.39 -9.93 -6.52
N HIS A 4 3.43 -10.47 -7.28
CA HIS A 4 2.47 -11.43 -6.76
C HIS A 4 3.13 -12.73 -6.27
N GLU A 5 4.19 -13.19 -6.95
CA GLU A 5 4.97 -14.31 -6.41
C GLU A 5 5.60 -13.94 -5.06
N GLY A 6 6.20 -12.75 -4.95
CA GLY A 6 6.74 -12.25 -3.67
C GLY A 6 5.71 -12.27 -2.54
N GLN A 7 4.46 -11.86 -2.82
CA GLN A 7 3.36 -11.92 -1.85
C GLN A 7 3.06 -13.35 -1.42
N MET A 8 2.96 -14.30 -2.36
CA MET A 8 2.73 -15.71 -2.04
C MET A 8 3.87 -16.30 -1.19
N ARG A 9 5.12 -15.94 -1.49
CA ARG A 9 6.29 -16.34 -0.69
C ARG A 9 6.21 -15.77 0.73
N ALA A 10 5.85 -14.50 0.86
CA ALA A 10 5.70 -13.83 2.16
C ALA A 10 4.58 -14.46 3.00
N GLU A 11 3.43 -14.78 2.37
CA GLU A 11 2.32 -15.48 3.02
C GLU A 11 2.72 -16.88 3.50
N ALA A 12 3.55 -17.59 2.75
CA ALA A 12 4.11 -18.88 3.12
C ALA A 12 5.27 -18.80 4.14
N GLY A 13 5.62 -17.60 4.64
CA GLY A 13 6.73 -17.39 5.57
C GLY A 13 8.13 -17.50 4.93
N GLN A 14 8.21 -17.59 3.60
CA GLN A 14 9.45 -17.70 2.82
C GLN A 14 10.11 -16.32 2.65
N THR A 15 10.51 -15.72 3.77
CA THR A 15 10.87 -14.31 3.89
C THR A 15 12.02 -13.90 2.97
N ALA A 16 13.12 -14.66 2.93
CA ALA A 16 14.28 -14.33 2.10
C ALA A 16 13.94 -14.35 0.60
N GLN A 17 13.18 -15.36 0.17
CA GLN A 17 12.71 -15.49 -1.21
C GLN A 17 11.75 -14.37 -1.59
N ALA A 18 10.84 -14.01 -0.68
CA ALA A 18 9.91 -12.90 -0.87
C ALA A 18 10.64 -11.58 -1.07
N ILE A 19 11.59 -11.26 -0.18
CA ILE A 19 12.40 -10.03 -0.27
C ILE A 19 13.14 -9.94 -1.60
N ALA A 20 13.79 -11.02 -2.04
CA ALA A 20 14.50 -11.05 -3.32
C ALA A 20 13.58 -10.83 -4.54
N LEU A 21 12.29 -11.14 -4.44
CA LEU A 21 11.29 -10.86 -5.47
C LEU A 21 10.78 -9.42 -5.39
N PHE A 22 10.59 -8.87 -4.19
CA PHE A 22 10.19 -7.49 -3.98
C PHE A 22 11.28 -6.51 -4.44
N GLU A 23 12.56 -6.79 -4.17
CA GLU A 23 13.68 -5.98 -4.67
C GLU A 23 13.73 -5.93 -6.20
N LYS A 24 13.26 -6.97 -6.90
CA LYS A 24 13.16 -6.98 -8.38
C LYS A 24 11.95 -6.20 -8.92
N SER A 25 11.06 -5.73 -8.05
CA SER A 25 9.86 -5.01 -8.45
C SER A 25 10.03 -3.49 -8.44
N TYR A 26 11.15 -2.96 -7.95
CA TYR A 26 11.43 -1.53 -8.02
C TYR A 26 11.34 -1.02 -9.45
N THR A 27 10.79 0.19 -9.61
CA THR A 27 10.79 0.93 -10.87
C THR A 27 11.81 2.06 -10.81
N PRO A 28 12.25 2.60 -11.96
CA PRO A 28 13.08 3.80 -11.97
C PRO A 28 12.39 4.94 -11.19
N ALA A 29 13.14 5.69 -10.39
CA ALA A 29 12.58 6.74 -9.54
C ALA A 29 11.79 7.82 -10.32
N ALA A 30 12.19 8.09 -11.57
CA ALA A 30 11.48 9.01 -12.45
C ALA A 30 10.10 8.50 -12.91
N GLU A 31 9.86 7.19 -12.82
CA GLU A 31 8.60 6.52 -13.21
C GLU A 31 7.71 6.22 -11.99
N ASP A 32 8.22 6.38 -10.77
CA ASP A 32 7.48 6.13 -9.53
C ASP A 32 6.60 7.32 -9.12
N LEU A 33 5.54 7.55 -9.91
CA LEU A 33 4.65 8.70 -9.74
C LEU A 33 3.63 8.54 -8.60
N ALA A 34 3.39 7.30 -8.14
CA ALA A 34 2.32 6.97 -7.21
C ALA A 34 2.81 6.33 -5.90
N GLY A 35 4.12 6.29 -5.65
CA GLY A 35 4.70 5.76 -4.40
C GLY A 35 4.83 4.24 -4.36
N TRP A 36 5.03 3.61 -5.52
CA TRP A 36 5.32 2.19 -5.64
C TRP A 36 6.59 1.78 -4.91
N ASN A 37 7.73 2.47 -5.11
CA ASN A 37 8.99 2.07 -4.49
C ASN A 37 8.94 2.20 -2.95
N PRO A 38 8.40 3.28 -2.36
CA PRO A 38 8.14 3.34 -0.92
C PRO A 38 7.19 2.25 -0.40
N TYR A 39 6.27 1.75 -1.22
CA TYR A 39 5.43 0.61 -0.86
C TYR A 39 6.20 -0.73 -0.89
N VAL A 40 7.09 -0.92 -1.85
CA VAL A 40 8.06 -2.03 -1.86
C VAL A 40 8.92 -1.97 -0.59
N ASP A 41 9.47 -0.80 -0.26
CA ASP A 41 10.27 -0.57 0.95
C ASP A 41 9.50 -0.94 2.22
N ALA A 42 8.25 -0.48 2.35
CA ALA A 42 7.38 -0.80 3.49
C ALA A 42 7.23 -2.32 3.66
N THR A 43 6.97 -3.02 2.56
CA THR A 43 6.74 -4.46 2.56
C THR A 43 8.01 -5.22 2.97
N ILE A 44 9.16 -4.83 2.44
CA ILE A 44 10.46 -5.40 2.81
C ILE A 44 10.80 -5.10 4.28
N ALA A 45 10.56 -3.87 4.75
CA ALA A 45 10.83 -3.49 6.14
C ALA A 45 9.97 -4.28 7.12
N PHE A 46 8.68 -4.47 6.83
CA PHE A 46 7.80 -5.33 7.62
C PHE A 46 8.35 -6.75 7.73
N LEU A 47 8.76 -7.35 6.61
CA LEU A 47 9.32 -8.70 6.58
C LEU A 47 10.67 -8.82 7.29
N LYS A 48 11.51 -7.78 7.23
CA LYS A 48 12.77 -7.70 7.98
C LYS A 48 12.59 -7.40 9.46
N ARG A 49 11.35 -7.18 9.93
CA ARG A 49 11.05 -6.70 11.28
C ARG A 49 11.78 -5.37 11.59
N ASP A 50 11.86 -4.51 10.58
CA ASP A 50 12.42 -3.18 10.67
C ASP A 50 11.29 -2.14 10.82
N ARG A 51 10.94 -1.85 12.08
CA ARG A 51 9.87 -0.90 12.39
C ARG A 51 10.21 0.52 11.92
N THR A 52 11.45 0.94 12.09
CA THR A 52 11.89 2.29 11.72
C THR A 52 11.83 2.47 10.21
N GLY A 53 12.30 1.47 9.45
CA GLY A 53 12.20 1.44 7.99
C GLY A 53 10.75 1.46 7.51
N LEU A 54 9.86 0.69 8.15
CA LEU A 54 8.44 0.65 7.81
C LEU A 54 7.76 2.01 8.00
N ASP A 55 7.98 2.65 9.15
CA ASP A 55 7.41 3.97 9.45
C ASP A 55 7.96 5.05 8.49
N ALA A 56 9.26 4.98 8.14
CA ALA A 56 9.87 5.89 7.18
C ALA A 56 9.30 5.70 5.76
N ALA A 57 9.07 4.46 5.33
CA ALA A 57 8.48 4.17 4.03
C ALA A 57 7.02 4.67 3.97
N ARG A 58 6.24 4.46 5.04
CA ARG A 58 4.89 5.01 5.17
C ARG A 58 4.86 6.52 5.06
N ALA A 59 5.79 7.22 5.70
CA ALA A 59 5.92 8.66 5.59
C ALA A 59 6.23 9.10 4.14
N ARG A 60 7.09 8.37 3.42
CA ARG A 60 7.37 8.62 2.00
C ARG A 60 6.14 8.42 1.12
N ILE A 61 5.34 7.36 1.35
CA ILE A 61 4.07 7.17 0.63
C ILE A 61 3.14 8.34 0.91
N ALA A 62 2.90 8.69 2.18
CA ALA A 62 1.99 9.77 2.54
C ALA A 62 2.36 11.15 1.97
N ALA A 63 3.63 11.36 1.60
CA ALA A 63 4.13 12.59 0.99
C ALA A 63 3.98 12.64 -0.54
N VAL A 64 3.52 11.56 -1.20
CA VAL A 64 3.36 11.55 -2.67
C VAL A 64 2.24 12.53 -3.07
N PRO A 65 2.56 13.60 -3.82
CA PRO A 65 1.58 14.59 -4.20
C PRO A 65 0.57 14.00 -5.18
N TYR A 66 -0.65 14.51 -5.13
CA TYR A 66 -1.62 14.19 -6.18
C TYR A 66 -1.19 14.85 -7.50
N PRO A 67 -1.07 14.09 -8.61
CA PRO A 67 -0.69 14.67 -9.89
C PRO A 67 -1.69 15.72 -10.36
N ASN A 68 -1.17 16.87 -10.78
CA ASN A 68 -1.96 17.92 -11.43
C ASN A 68 -2.08 17.63 -12.93
N ASP A 69 -2.80 16.55 -13.28
CA ASP A 69 -3.08 16.14 -14.66
C ASP A 69 -4.59 16.14 -14.91
N LYS A 70 -5.02 16.61 -16.08
CA LYS A 70 -6.44 16.73 -16.46
C LYS A 70 -7.14 15.38 -16.58
N ASN A 71 -6.40 14.29 -16.75
CA ASN A 71 -6.92 12.93 -16.83
C ASN A 71 -7.07 12.26 -15.46
N MET A 72 -6.60 12.91 -14.39
CA MET A 72 -6.77 12.39 -13.05
C MET A 72 -8.18 12.65 -12.53
N PRO A 73 -8.80 11.71 -11.78
CA PRO A 73 -10.09 11.93 -11.16
C PRO A 73 -10.04 13.10 -10.15
N PRO A 74 -11.18 13.65 -9.71
CA PRO A 74 -11.16 14.58 -8.59
C PRO A 74 -10.66 13.88 -7.32
N LEU A 75 -9.80 14.58 -6.57
CA LEU A 75 -9.39 14.19 -5.23
C LEU A 75 -10.30 14.88 -4.21
N GLN A 76 -11.05 14.11 -3.43
CA GLN A 76 -11.92 14.60 -2.36
C GLN A 76 -11.55 13.92 -1.05
N ASP A 77 -11.19 14.70 -0.03
CA ASP A 77 -10.81 14.22 1.31
C ASP A 77 -9.74 13.11 1.30
N GLY A 78 -8.79 13.19 0.36
CA GLY A 78 -7.73 12.18 0.19
C GLY A 78 -8.16 10.92 -0.57
N TYR A 79 -9.32 10.93 -1.24
CA TYR A 79 -9.79 9.84 -2.09
C TYR A 79 -9.96 10.30 -3.53
N MET A 80 -9.43 9.53 -4.47
CA MET A 80 -9.79 9.61 -5.88
C MET A 80 -11.23 9.14 -6.05
N VAL A 81 -12.07 10.02 -6.59
CA VAL A 81 -13.50 9.71 -6.81
C VAL A 81 -13.72 9.40 -8.29
N PHE A 82 -14.02 8.14 -8.57
CA PHE A 82 -14.40 7.68 -9.89
C PHE A 82 -15.93 7.70 -9.99
N PRO A 83 -16.52 8.56 -10.85
CA PRO A 83 -17.96 8.71 -10.92
C PRO A 83 -18.63 7.43 -11.39
N ALA A 84 -19.89 7.23 -10.97
CA ALA A 84 -20.69 6.10 -11.42
C ALA A 84 -20.84 6.11 -12.96
N GLN A 85 -20.71 4.93 -13.55
CA GLN A 85 -20.93 4.70 -14.98
C GLN A 85 -22.00 3.62 -15.15
N LYS A 86 -22.57 3.47 -16.35
CA LYS A 86 -23.59 2.44 -16.59
C LYS A 86 -23.02 1.05 -16.25
N GLY A 87 -23.61 0.40 -15.24
CA GLY A 87 -23.16 -0.92 -14.75
C GLY A 87 -21.94 -0.89 -13.81
N ARG A 88 -21.47 0.29 -13.38
CA ARG A 88 -20.38 0.44 -12.40
C ARG A 88 -20.75 1.52 -11.37
N PRO A 89 -20.90 1.18 -10.08
CA PRO A 89 -21.15 2.18 -9.05
C PRO A 89 -19.96 3.14 -8.91
N GLU A 90 -20.18 4.27 -8.23
CA GLU A 90 -19.09 5.17 -7.83
C GLU A 90 -18.05 4.40 -7.01
N MET A 91 -16.78 4.67 -7.26
CA MET A 91 -15.68 4.07 -6.51
C MET A 91 -14.81 5.17 -5.91
N LYS A 92 -14.46 5.00 -4.63
CA LYS A 92 -13.53 5.87 -3.90
C LYS A 92 -12.27 5.09 -3.56
N VAL A 93 -11.13 5.57 -4.04
CA VAL A 93 -9.83 4.94 -3.81
C VAL A 93 -8.93 5.92 -3.09
N ARG A 94 -8.38 5.53 -1.93
CA ARG A 94 -7.49 6.40 -1.16
C ARG A 94 -6.25 6.76 -2.00
N TRP A 95 -5.88 8.04 -1.98
CA TRP A 95 -4.60 8.50 -2.47
C TRP A 95 -3.64 8.73 -1.30
N PRO A 96 -2.34 8.39 -1.45
CA PRO A 96 -1.77 7.57 -2.53
C PRO A 96 -2.18 6.10 -2.42
N PRO A 97 -2.12 5.33 -3.53
CA PRO A 97 -2.39 3.90 -3.49
C PRO A 97 -1.52 3.19 -2.45
N ASN A 98 -2.03 2.10 -1.89
CA ASN A 98 -1.35 1.25 -0.91
C ASN A 98 -1.03 1.89 0.45
N LEU A 99 -1.34 3.18 0.68
CA LEU A 99 -1.13 3.79 2.00
C LEU A 99 -1.90 3.05 3.11
N ASP A 100 -3.13 2.64 2.82
CA ASP A 100 -3.97 1.84 3.72
C ASP A 100 -3.43 0.43 3.96
N VAL A 101 -2.72 -0.16 2.99
CA VAL A 101 -1.98 -1.41 3.15
C VAL A 101 -0.90 -1.23 4.20
N VAL A 102 -0.08 -0.18 4.05
CA VAL A 102 1.06 0.07 4.94
C VAL A 102 0.60 0.47 6.33
N ASP A 103 -0.49 1.24 6.45
CA ASP A 103 -1.14 1.50 7.74
C ASP A 103 -1.56 0.20 8.43
N GLY A 104 -2.05 -0.79 7.67
CA GLY A 104 -2.38 -2.12 8.19
C GLY A 104 -1.16 -2.94 8.63
N LEU A 105 -0.07 -2.89 7.86
CA LEU A 105 1.21 -3.51 8.24
C LEU A 105 1.76 -2.92 9.55
N ILE A 106 1.64 -1.60 9.74
CA ILE A 106 2.04 -0.92 10.98
C ILE A 106 1.13 -1.31 12.14
N LYS A 107 -0.19 -1.30 11.92
CA LYS A 107 -1.19 -1.61 12.94
C LYS A 107 -1.04 -3.03 13.48
N CYS A 108 -0.80 -3.99 12.57
CA CYS A 108 -0.62 -5.39 12.88
C CYS A 108 0.86 -5.79 12.77
N TYR A 109 1.76 -4.94 13.28
CA TYR A 109 3.20 -5.13 13.13
C TYR A 109 3.68 -6.49 13.63
N ASP A 110 3.13 -7.00 14.74
CA ASP A 110 3.58 -8.26 15.35
C ASP A 110 2.92 -9.52 14.78
N GLU A 111 2.05 -9.37 13.78
CA GLU A 111 1.38 -10.48 13.11
C GLU A 111 2.22 -11.02 11.94
N SER A 112 1.83 -12.19 11.41
CA SER A 112 2.39 -12.69 10.15
C SER A 112 2.02 -11.77 8.98
N TYR A 113 2.81 -11.81 7.90
CA TYR A 113 2.52 -11.03 6.69
C TYR A 113 1.11 -11.28 6.15
N SER A 114 0.68 -12.54 6.07
CA SER A 114 -0.66 -12.91 5.60
C SER A 114 -1.76 -12.23 6.42
N VAL A 115 -1.59 -12.18 7.75
CA VAL A 115 -2.55 -11.54 8.65
C VAL A 115 -2.50 -10.02 8.53
N ALA A 116 -1.32 -9.41 8.62
CA ALA A 116 -1.18 -7.95 8.58
C ALA A 116 -1.64 -7.36 7.25
N TYR A 117 -1.39 -8.06 6.14
CA TYR A 117 -1.77 -7.65 4.79
C TYR A 117 -3.27 -7.86 4.51
N GLY A 118 -3.83 -9.01 4.91
CA GLY A 118 -5.14 -9.47 4.46
C GLY A 118 -6.28 -9.38 5.49
N ALA A 119 -5.99 -9.33 6.78
CA ALA A 119 -7.06 -9.32 7.78
C ALA A 119 -7.77 -7.96 7.85
N GLN A 120 -9.10 -7.98 7.80
CA GLN A 120 -9.92 -6.77 7.88
C GLN A 120 -9.55 -5.92 9.10
N ARG A 121 -9.31 -6.55 10.27
CA ARG A 121 -8.93 -5.85 11.51
C ARG A 121 -7.67 -4.99 11.36
N CYS A 122 -6.77 -5.35 10.45
CA CYS A 122 -5.54 -4.62 10.16
C CYS A 122 -5.81 -3.49 9.15
N ARG A 123 -6.69 -3.73 8.17
CA ARG A 123 -6.96 -2.83 7.04
C ARG A 123 -8.00 -1.74 7.30
N THR A 124 -8.89 -1.90 8.28
CA THR A 124 -9.80 -0.80 8.66
C THR A 124 -9.07 0.21 9.56
N SER A 125 -8.92 1.43 9.05
CA SER A 125 -8.96 2.61 9.92
C SER A 125 -10.33 2.65 10.56
N THR A 126 -10.39 2.77 11.88
CA THR A 126 -11.62 3.04 12.62
C THR A 126 -12.17 4.39 12.13
N SER A 127 -12.99 4.36 11.08
CA SER A 127 -13.88 5.46 10.78
C SER A 127 -14.97 5.40 11.83
N THR A 128 -14.84 6.21 12.87
CA THR A 128 -15.94 6.48 13.79
C THR A 128 -17.01 7.20 12.96
N LEU A 129 -17.92 6.43 12.35
CA LEU A 129 -19.24 6.94 12.00
C LEU A 129 -19.95 7.24 13.33
N SER A 130 -19.72 8.45 13.83
CA SER A 130 -20.60 9.06 14.82
C SER A 130 -21.92 9.35 14.12
N LYS A 131 -22.91 8.53 14.50
CA LYS A 131 -24.38 8.75 14.51
C LYS A 131 -25.04 9.33 13.27
#